data_AF-A0A2V6HS16-F1
#
_entry.id   AF-A0A2V6HS16-F1
#
_cell.length_a   1.000
_cell.length_b   1.000
_cell.length_c   1.000
_cell.angle_alpha   90.00
_cell.angle_beta   90.00
_cell.angle_gamma   90.00
#
_symmetry.space_group_name_H-M   'P 1'
#
loop_
_entity.id
_entity.type
_entity.pdbx_description
1 polymer ?
#
loop_
_entity_poly.entity_id
_entity_poly.type
_entity_poly.pdbx_seq_one_letter_code
_entity_poly.pdbx_strand_id
1 'polypeptide(L)'
;MNGARSRKPEAPISHRSKIEKLKDFLEGKPLRHPIHPMLVHFPIGLLLLSFLIDLASLAFPSVPNLVRDSFYAMLLGLIMALVAAVPGLVDYTDIRSDHPGKPTATAHMILNFMVVVVYGINLGVRSSSLLDPKISMGPLILSLIGVGLLSASGYLGGRLVYDQGIAVGRHKRHMPTPRDTIHLTTPIPGAEGVFVPIMAAQRLCERETLRVAISAQIITIVKIDNQLFAFQEFCTHRFGPLSEGSFDGFNVRCPWHNSCFDVRTGKVTHGPAKVDLKIFEVEMREGKVGILLPRQTKSA
;
A
#
# COMPACT_ATOMS: atom_id res chain seq x y z
N MET A 1 -39.76 39.22 4.27
CA MET A 1 -38.45 39.64 4.83
C MET A 1 -37.42 38.58 4.46
N ASN A 2 -36.60 38.85 3.45
CA ASN A 2 -35.62 37.92 2.88
C ASN A 2 -34.33 37.94 3.71
N GLY A 3 -34.05 36.86 4.45
CA GLY A 3 -32.78 36.66 5.15
C GLY A 3 -31.77 35.92 4.27
N ALA A 4 -31.07 36.65 3.40
CA ALA A 4 -29.96 36.11 2.63
C ALA A 4 -28.78 35.79 3.58
N ARG A 5 -28.51 34.51 3.84
CA ARG A 5 -27.24 34.09 4.46
C ARG A 5 -26.11 34.31 3.45
N SER A 6 -25.23 35.26 3.74
CA SER A 6 -24.01 35.49 2.98
C SER A 6 -23.17 34.21 2.93
N ARG A 7 -22.89 33.68 1.74
CA ARG A 7 -21.84 32.68 1.56
C ARG A 7 -20.52 33.33 1.96
N LYS A 8 -19.81 32.74 2.92
CA LYS A 8 -18.40 33.10 3.18
C LYS A 8 -17.62 32.87 1.87
N PRO A 9 -16.70 33.76 1.50
CA PRO A 9 -15.85 33.53 0.33
C PRO A 9 -15.02 32.26 0.55
N GLU A 10 -14.99 31.39 -0.46
CA GLU A 10 -14.07 30.27 -0.53
C GLU A 10 -12.63 30.81 -0.46
N ALA A 11 -11.82 30.24 0.43
CA ALA A 11 -10.41 30.59 0.54
C ALA A 11 -9.69 30.33 -0.80
N PRO A 12 -8.72 31.17 -1.19
CA PRO A 12 -8.04 31.03 -2.47
C PRO A 12 -7.23 29.73 -2.50
N ILE A 13 -7.29 29.02 -3.64
CA ILE A 13 -6.49 27.83 -3.94
C ILE A 13 -5.02 28.19 -3.73
N SER A 14 -4.39 27.59 -2.73
CA SER A 14 -3.02 27.94 -2.33
C SER A 14 -2.04 27.68 -3.48
N HIS A 15 -1.22 28.68 -3.78
CA HIS A 15 -0.17 28.59 -4.78
C HIS A 15 0.95 27.69 -4.22
N ARG A 16 0.90 26.37 -4.50
CA ARG A 16 1.92 25.43 -4.02
C ARG A 16 3.33 25.83 -4.47
N SER A 17 4.29 25.73 -3.55
CA SER A 17 5.68 26.06 -3.82
C SER A 17 6.32 25.07 -4.81
N LYS A 18 7.41 25.48 -5.48
CA LYS A 18 8.16 24.57 -6.39
C LYS A 18 8.67 23.32 -5.65
N ILE A 19 9.01 23.46 -4.37
CA ILE A 19 9.51 22.38 -3.51
C ILE A 19 8.42 21.34 -3.26
N GLU A 20 7.19 21.78 -2.96
CA GLU A 20 6.04 20.88 -2.78
C GLU A 20 5.70 20.12 -4.07
N LYS A 21 5.78 20.78 -5.23
CA LYS A 21 5.54 20.13 -6.53
C LYS A 21 6.61 19.08 -6.84
N LEU A 22 7.88 19.35 -6.53
CA LEU A 22 8.97 18.39 -6.70
C LEU A 22 8.81 17.19 -5.76
N LYS A 23 8.45 17.43 -4.50
CA LYS A 23 8.16 16.38 -3.53
C LYS A 23 7.00 15.50 -4.00
N ASP A 24 5.88 16.11 -4.41
CA ASP A 24 4.73 15.38 -4.94
C ASP A 24 5.09 14.50 -6.14
N PHE A 25 5.97 15.00 -7.02
CA PHE A 25 6.49 14.25 -8.15
C PHE A 25 7.32 13.04 -7.71
N LEU A 26 8.27 13.20 -6.79
CA LEU A 26 9.14 12.13 -6.29
C LEU A 26 8.36 11.04 -5.53
N GLU A 27 7.29 11.41 -4.83
CA GLU A 27 6.33 10.46 -4.24
C GLU A 27 5.50 9.72 -5.30
N GLY A 28 5.50 10.19 -6.55
CA GLY A 28 4.74 9.59 -7.64
C GLY A 28 3.27 9.98 -7.70
N LYS A 29 2.83 11.02 -6.98
CA LYS A 29 1.44 11.51 -6.99
C LYS A 29 0.93 11.85 -8.40
N PRO A 30 1.71 12.47 -9.31
CA PRO A 30 1.27 12.75 -10.68
C PRO A 30 1.02 11.49 -11.51
N LEU A 31 1.82 10.44 -11.29
CA LEU A 31 1.73 9.16 -11.99
C LEU A 31 0.75 8.19 -11.32
N ARG A 32 0.26 8.52 -10.12
CA ARG A 32 -0.54 7.63 -9.24
C ARG A 32 0.16 6.32 -8.86
N HIS A 33 1.48 6.26 -9.02
CA HIS A 33 2.29 5.08 -8.76
C HIS A 33 3.56 5.46 -7.98
N PRO A 34 3.95 4.67 -6.98
CA PRO A 34 5.09 5.01 -6.13
C PRO A 34 6.41 4.81 -6.88
N ILE A 35 7.21 5.86 -6.99
CA ILE A 35 8.42 5.87 -7.82
C ILE A 35 9.53 5.04 -7.18
N HIS A 36 9.73 5.12 -5.87
CA HIS A 36 10.80 4.37 -5.20
C HIS A 36 10.67 2.84 -5.41
N PRO A 37 9.53 2.19 -5.11
CA PRO A 37 9.32 0.77 -5.42
C PRO A 37 9.46 0.41 -6.90
N MET A 38 9.21 1.33 -7.83
CA MET A 38 9.46 1.08 -9.25
C MET A 38 10.97 1.03 -9.54
N LEU A 39 11.72 2.01 -9.04
CA LEU A 39 13.14 2.16 -9.34
C LEU A 39 14.03 1.12 -8.69
N VAL A 40 13.67 0.55 -7.53
CA VAL A 40 14.52 -0.42 -6.81
C VAL A 40 14.80 -1.71 -7.58
N HIS A 41 14.01 -2.06 -8.60
CA HIS A 41 14.24 -3.27 -9.41
C HIS A 41 15.56 -3.19 -10.19
N PHE A 42 15.92 -2.00 -10.68
CA PHE A 42 17.14 -1.78 -11.45
C PHE A 42 18.42 -2.06 -10.64
N PRO A 43 18.67 -1.42 -9.48
CA PRO A 43 19.85 -1.72 -8.69
C PRO A 43 19.86 -3.16 -8.18
N ILE A 44 18.71 -3.72 -7.77
CA ILE A 44 18.65 -5.12 -7.31
C ILE A 44 19.12 -6.06 -8.43
N GLY A 45 18.55 -5.93 -9.63
CA GLY A 45 18.90 -6.78 -10.77
C GLY A 45 20.35 -6.61 -11.22
N LEU A 46 20.82 -5.36 -11.36
CA LEU A 46 22.16 -5.06 -11.87
C LEU A 46 23.27 -5.47 -10.90
N LEU A 47 23.09 -5.24 -9.60
CA LEU A 47 24.07 -5.65 -8.60
C LEU A 47 24.13 -7.18 -8.46
N LEU A 48 22.99 -7.87 -8.47
CA LEU A 48 22.97 -9.34 -8.51
C LEU A 48 23.61 -9.89 -9.80
N LEU A 49 23.29 -9.28 -10.95
CA LEU A 49 23.88 -9.66 -12.23
C LEU A 49 25.40 -9.51 -12.22
N SER A 50 25.94 -8.44 -11.63
CA SER A 50 27.40 -8.26 -11.52
C SER A 50 28.06 -9.45 -10.79
N PHE A 51 27.46 -9.93 -9.71
CA PHE A 51 27.97 -11.11 -8.99
C PHE A 51 27.86 -12.40 -9.81
N LEU A 52 26.76 -12.59 -10.56
CA LEU A 52 26.62 -13.74 -11.45
C LEU A 52 27.67 -13.74 -12.57
N ILE A 53 27.99 -12.57 -13.12
CA ILE A 53 29.06 -12.43 -14.13
C ILE A 53 30.44 -12.69 -13.48
N ASP A 54 30.66 -12.28 -12.23
CA ASP A 54 31.88 -12.62 -11.49
C ASP A 54 32.05 -14.14 -11.37
N LEU A 55 30.99 -14.87 -11.03
CA LEU A 55 31.01 -16.34 -10.99
C LEU A 55 31.26 -16.93 -12.38
N ALA A 56 30.66 -16.35 -13.44
CA ALA A 56 30.91 -16.76 -14.81
C ALA A 56 32.39 -16.56 -15.20
N SER A 57 33.05 -15.49 -14.73
CA SER A 57 34.48 -15.25 -14.98
C SER A 57 35.39 -16.32 -14.36
N LEU A 58 34.94 -16.96 -13.27
CA LEU A 58 35.65 -18.09 -12.66
C LEU A 58 35.39 -19.40 -13.40
N ALA A 59 34.15 -19.63 -13.85
CA ALA A 59 33.75 -20.86 -14.52
C ALA A 59 34.19 -20.92 -15.99
N PHE A 60 34.26 -19.77 -16.67
CA PHE A 60 34.56 -19.67 -18.10
C PHE A 60 35.66 -18.62 -18.39
N PRO A 61 36.91 -18.83 -17.95
CA PRO A 61 37.99 -17.84 -18.15
C PRO A 61 38.36 -17.57 -19.62
N SER A 62 37.91 -18.43 -20.54
CA SER A 62 38.09 -18.25 -21.99
C SER A 62 37.15 -17.22 -22.60
N VAL A 63 36.05 -16.87 -21.92
CA VAL A 63 35.13 -15.83 -22.39
C VAL A 63 35.74 -14.47 -22.05
N PRO A 64 36.02 -13.62 -23.05
CA PRO A 64 36.67 -12.36 -22.81
C PRO A 64 35.75 -11.38 -22.06
N ASN A 65 36.36 -10.45 -21.32
CA ASN A 65 35.72 -9.23 -20.80
C ASN A 65 34.72 -9.40 -19.65
N LEU A 66 34.49 -10.62 -19.13
CA LEU A 66 33.51 -10.83 -18.06
C LEU A 66 33.77 -9.97 -16.81
N VAL A 67 35.03 -9.76 -16.40
CA VAL A 67 35.36 -8.89 -15.25
C VAL A 67 34.96 -7.43 -15.51
N ARG A 68 35.14 -6.95 -16.75
CA ARG A 68 34.75 -5.62 -17.21
C ARG A 68 33.23 -5.48 -17.35
N ASP A 69 32.55 -6.50 -17.87
CA ASP A 69 31.09 -6.49 -18.00
C ASP A 69 30.42 -6.45 -16.62
N SER A 70 30.93 -7.24 -15.67
CA SER A 70 30.51 -7.19 -14.27
C SER A 70 30.77 -5.82 -13.64
N PHE A 71 31.92 -5.19 -13.92
CA PHE A 71 32.21 -3.84 -13.45
C PHE A 71 31.18 -2.81 -13.96
N TYR A 72 30.79 -2.85 -15.24
CA TYR A 72 29.79 -1.92 -15.76
C TYR A 72 28.38 -2.20 -15.26
N ALA A 73 28.01 -3.48 -15.11
CA ALA A 73 26.75 -3.86 -14.46
C ALA A 73 26.68 -3.31 -13.03
N MET A 74 27.77 -3.46 -12.27
CA MET A 74 27.90 -2.93 -10.91
C MET A 74 27.83 -1.40 -10.88
N LEU A 75 28.54 -0.71 -11.78
CA LEU A 75 28.53 0.75 -11.90
C LEU A 75 27.11 1.27 -12.16
N LEU A 76 26.42 0.70 -13.14
CA LEU A 76 25.06 1.09 -13.47
C LEU A 76 24.10 0.77 -12.31
N GLY A 77 24.30 -0.36 -11.63
CA GLY A 77 23.57 -0.73 -10.42
C GLY A 77 23.72 0.31 -9.31
N LEU A 78 24.94 0.79 -9.06
CA LEU A 78 25.20 1.85 -8.08
C LEU A 78 24.55 3.19 -8.47
N ILE A 79 24.65 3.59 -9.74
CA ILE A 79 23.99 4.80 -10.24
C ILE A 79 22.48 4.71 -10.00
N MET A 80 21.87 3.59 -10.37
CA MET A 80 20.43 3.38 -10.18
C MET A 80 20.05 3.27 -8.69
N ALA A 81 20.93 2.77 -7.83
CA ALA A 81 20.71 2.76 -6.38
C ALA A 81 20.66 4.18 -5.82
N LEU A 82 21.57 5.07 -6.26
CA LEU A 82 21.55 6.48 -5.87
C LEU A 82 20.29 7.21 -6.39
N VAL A 83 19.89 6.93 -7.62
CA VAL A 83 18.65 7.47 -8.20
C VAL A 83 17.42 6.99 -7.41
N ALA A 84 17.36 5.71 -7.02
CA ALA A 84 16.27 5.16 -6.22
C ALA A 84 16.29 5.66 -4.75
N ALA A 85 17.45 6.02 -4.22
CA ALA A 85 17.60 6.54 -2.85
C ALA A 85 16.91 7.90 -2.67
N VAL A 86 16.84 8.72 -3.72
CA VAL A 86 16.18 10.05 -3.66
C VAL A 86 14.69 9.95 -3.29
N PRO A 87 13.83 9.26 -4.06
CA PRO A 87 12.43 9.09 -3.66
C PRO A 87 12.29 8.23 -2.39
N GLY A 88 13.21 7.30 -2.12
CA GLY A 88 13.21 6.52 -0.88
C GLY A 88 13.43 7.37 0.38
N LEU A 89 14.27 8.41 0.28
CA LEU A 89 14.49 9.36 1.37
C LEU A 89 13.27 10.27 1.56
N VAL A 90 12.61 10.68 0.47
CA VAL A 90 11.34 11.41 0.54
C VAL A 90 10.29 10.57 1.26
N ASP A 91 10.10 9.33 0.84
CA ASP A 91 9.19 8.37 1.47
C ASP A 91 9.52 8.21 2.97
N TYR A 92 10.81 8.11 3.33
CA TYR A 92 11.24 7.99 4.71
C TYR A 92 10.85 9.20 5.58
N THR A 93 10.96 10.42 5.04
CA THR A 93 10.60 11.65 5.76
C THR A 93 9.10 11.76 6.04
N ASP A 94 8.26 11.15 5.21
CA ASP A 94 6.81 11.15 5.39
C ASP A 94 6.32 10.12 6.42
N ILE A 95 7.17 9.14 6.78
CA ILE A 95 6.85 8.20 7.86
C ILE A 95 6.95 8.94 9.19
N ARG A 96 5.82 9.04 9.90
CA ARG A 96 5.75 9.56 11.28
C ARG A 96 6.71 8.82 12.20
N SER A 97 7.32 9.54 13.14
CA SER A 97 8.29 8.98 14.09
C SER A 97 7.70 7.90 15.01
N ASP A 98 6.41 7.96 15.31
CA ASP A 98 5.69 7.00 16.15
C ASP A 98 5.13 5.80 15.38
N HIS A 99 5.34 5.73 14.07
CA HIS A 99 4.84 4.62 13.26
C HIS A 99 5.61 3.32 13.57
N PRO A 100 4.94 2.16 13.78
CA PRO A 100 5.60 0.89 14.12
C PRO A 100 6.59 0.40 13.04
N GLY A 101 6.42 0.87 11.80
CA GLY A 101 7.34 0.59 10.70
C GLY A 101 8.56 1.51 10.59
N LYS A 102 8.65 2.60 11.37
CA LYS A 102 9.79 3.54 11.33
C LYS A 102 11.13 2.86 11.65
N PRO A 103 11.26 1.98 12.65
CA PRO A 103 12.51 1.26 12.91
C PRO A 103 12.91 0.35 11.75
N THR A 104 11.94 -0.37 11.16
CA THR A 104 12.16 -1.21 9.96
C THR A 104 12.65 -0.36 8.78
N ALA A 105 12.07 0.82 8.58
CA ALA A 105 12.46 1.74 7.50
C ALA A 105 13.88 2.27 7.70
N THR A 106 14.24 2.62 8.94
CA THR A 106 15.61 3.05 9.29
C THR A 106 16.61 1.91 9.06
N ALA A 107 16.31 0.69 9.50
CA ALA A 107 17.16 -0.47 9.29
C ALA A 107 17.36 -0.77 7.79
N HIS A 108 16.28 -0.72 7.00
CA HIS A 108 16.33 -0.85 5.54
C HIS A 108 17.23 0.23 4.90
N MET A 109 17.07 1.49 5.29
CA MET A 109 17.91 2.60 4.81
C MET A 109 19.40 2.38 5.14
N ILE A 110 19.71 1.98 6.38
CA ILE A 110 21.08 1.69 6.81
C ILE A 110 21.69 0.55 6.00
N LEU A 111 20.94 -0.55 5.80
CA LEU A 111 21.42 -1.68 5.01
C LEU A 111 21.71 -1.26 3.55
N ASN A 112 20.84 -0.48 2.92
CA ASN A 112 21.09 0.01 1.56
C ASN A 112 22.28 0.98 1.48
N PHE A 113 22.49 1.81 2.51
CA PHE A 113 23.69 2.63 2.59
C PHE A 113 24.95 1.76 2.67
N MET A 114 24.94 0.70 3.50
CA MET A 114 26.03 -0.26 3.56
C MET A 114 26.26 -0.96 2.21
N VAL A 115 25.19 -1.36 1.50
CA VAL A 115 25.28 -1.93 0.14
C VAL A 115 26.01 -0.96 -0.80
N VAL A 116 25.61 0.32 -0.83
CA VAL A 116 26.24 1.35 -1.68
C VAL A 116 27.74 1.50 -1.34
N VAL A 117 28.09 1.53 -0.06
CA VAL A 117 29.49 1.64 0.38
C VAL A 117 30.30 0.40 -0.03
N VAL A 118 29.79 -0.81 0.23
CA VAL A 118 30.46 -2.08 -0.10
C VAL A 118 30.70 -2.19 -1.60
N TYR A 119 29.68 -1.94 -2.43
CA TYR A 119 29.82 -1.98 -3.88
C TYR A 119 30.69 -0.82 -4.41
N GLY A 120 30.67 0.35 -3.78
CA GLY A 120 31.56 1.46 -4.13
C GLY A 120 33.03 1.14 -3.90
N ILE A 121 33.36 0.54 -2.75
CA ILE A 121 34.71 0.03 -2.45
C ILE A 121 35.09 -1.06 -3.46
N ASN A 122 34.18 -2.01 -3.73
CA ASN A 122 34.41 -3.09 -4.68
C ASN A 122 34.73 -2.54 -6.08
N LEU A 123 33.96 -1.55 -6.54
CA LEU A 123 34.19 -0.87 -7.81
C LEU A 123 35.57 -0.19 -7.86
N GLY A 124 35.97 0.46 -6.77
CA GLY A 124 37.31 1.05 -6.63
C GLY A 124 38.43 0.02 -6.76
N VAL A 125 38.33 -1.10 -6.03
CA VAL A 125 39.32 -2.20 -6.08
C VAL A 125 39.42 -2.82 -7.47
N ARG A 126 38.29 -2.93 -8.18
CA ARG A 126 38.24 -3.52 -9.54
C ARG A 126 38.77 -2.62 -10.63
N SER A 127 38.85 -1.30 -10.41
CA SER A 127 39.18 -0.32 -11.46
C SER A 127 40.54 -0.53 -12.13
N SER A 128 41.49 -1.16 -11.45
CA SER A 128 42.82 -1.51 -11.97
C SER A 128 42.90 -2.91 -12.60
N SER A 129 41.86 -3.73 -12.49
CA SER A 129 41.84 -5.16 -12.83
C SER A 129 40.81 -5.51 -13.91
N LEU A 130 40.36 -4.52 -14.69
CA LEU A 130 39.27 -4.69 -15.66
C LEU A 130 39.62 -5.62 -16.83
N LEU A 131 40.91 -5.78 -17.13
CA LEU A 131 41.41 -6.62 -18.21
C LEU A 131 41.75 -8.03 -17.75
N ASP A 132 41.64 -8.31 -16.45
CA ASP A 132 41.94 -9.63 -15.91
C ASP A 132 40.91 -10.65 -16.44
N PRO A 133 41.36 -11.86 -16.82
CA PRO A 133 40.46 -12.88 -17.36
C PRO A 133 39.49 -13.45 -16.31
N LYS A 134 39.79 -13.30 -15.02
CA LYS A 134 38.97 -13.79 -13.91
C LYS A 134 39.02 -12.86 -12.72
N ILE A 135 37.94 -12.82 -11.94
CA ILE A 135 37.86 -12.01 -10.72
C ILE A 135 38.79 -12.53 -9.61
N SER A 136 39.38 -11.60 -8.86
CA SER A 136 40.17 -11.91 -7.66
C SER A 136 39.28 -12.18 -6.44
N MET A 137 39.80 -12.90 -5.44
CA MET A 137 39.02 -13.30 -4.25
C MET A 137 38.50 -12.11 -3.42
N GLY A 138 39.26 -11.01 -3.32
CA GLY A 138 38.84 -9.82 -2.56
C GLY A 138 37.52 -9.21 -3.08
N PRO A 139 37.46 -8.74 -4.34
CA PRO A 139 36.23 -8.27 -4.98
C PRO A 139 35.08 -9.28 -4.93
N LEU A 140 35.36 -10.57 -5.08
CA LEU A 140 34.35 -11.62 -5.01
C LEU A 140 33.71 -11.72 -3.62
N ILE A 141 34.51 -11.65 -2.55
CA ILE A 141 34.01 -11.64 -1.17
C ILE A 141 33.17 -10.39 -0.90
N LEU A 142 33.63 -9.22 -1.38
CA LEU A 142 32.85 -7.97 -1.27
C LEU A 142 31.51 -8.08 -2.00
N SER A 143 31.48 -8.66 -3.20
CA SER A 143 30.23 -8.93 -3.93
C SER A 143 29.32 -9.86 -3.14
N LEU A 144 29.85 -10.94 -2.55
CA LEU A 144 29.06 -11.88 -1.74
C LEU A 144 28.45 -11.21 -0.49
N ILE A 145 29.24 -10.40 0.23
CA ILE A 145 28.75 -9.58 1.36
C ILE A 145 27.66 -8.63 0.88
N GLY A 146 27.88 -7.95 -0.25
CA GLY A 146 26.92 -7.04 -0.87
C GLY A 146 25.61 -7.73 -1.22
N VAL A 147 25.65 -8.93 -1.80
CA VAL A 147 24.46 -9.75 -2.10
C VAL A 147 23.71 -10.14 -0.82
N GLY A 148 24.43 -10.52 0.24
CA GLY A 148 23.83 -10.83 1.54
C GLY A 148 23.10 -9.62 2.14
N LEU A 149 23.75 -8.46 2.17
CA LEU A 149 23.15 -7.20 2.64
C LEU A 149 21.96 -6.77 1.78
N LEU A 150 22.07 -6.87 0.46
CA LEU A 150 21.00 -6.56 -0.48
C LEU A 150 19.78 -7.47 -0.27
N SER A 151 20.01 -8.76 -0.02
CA SER A 151 18.94 -9.73 0.26
C SER A 151 18.23 -9.42 1.58
N ALA A 152 19.00 -9.14 2.64
CA ALA A 152 18.44 -8.74 3.94
C ALA A 152 17.65 -7.43 3.83
N SER A 153 18.19 -6.44 3.12
CA SER A 153 17.52 -5.18 2.83
C SER A 153 16.23 -5.39 2.03
N GLY A 154 16.27 -6.24 1.00
CA GLY A 154 15.12 -6.60 0.16
C GLY A 154 13.99 -7.26 0.96
N TYR A 155 14.32 -8.12 1.92
CA TYR A 155 13.34 -8.68 2.85
C TYR A 155 12.67 -7.60 3.70
N LEU A 156 13.43 -6.65 4.28
CA LEU A 156 12.87 -5.53 5.02
C LEU A 156 12.02 -4.62 4.11
N GLY A 157 12.46 -4.34 2.89
CA GLY A 157 11.69 -3.61 1.88
C GLY A 157 10.35 -4.28 1.57
N GLY A 158 10.37 -5.60 1.43
CA GLY A 158 9.16 -6.42 1.31
C GLY A 158 8.21 -6.24 2.50
N ARG A 159 8.72 -6.30 3.74
CA ARG A 159 7.88 -6.07 4.94
C ARG A 159 7.31 -4.65 5.01
N LEU A 160 8.11 -3.64 4.65
CA LEU A 160 7.65 -2.24 4.59
C LEU A 160 6.45 -2.09 3.63
N VAL A 161 6.52 -2.75 2.48
CA VAL A 161 5.50 -2.72 1.42
C VAL A 161 4.29 -3.61 1.74
N TYR A 162 4.52 -4.88 2.05
CA TYR A 162 3.50 -5.91 2.15
C TYR A 162 2.92 -6.11 3.54
N ASP A 163 3.62 -5.75 4.62
CA ASP A 163 3.07 -5.83 5.97
C ASP A 163 2.58 -4.45 6.41
N GLN A 164 3.43 -3.44 6.26
CA GLN A 164 3.25 -2.10 6.84
C GLN A 164 2.64 -1.09 5.86
N GLY A 165 2.62 -1.38 4.56
CA GLY A 165 2.01 -0.54 3.52
C GLY A 165 2.59 0.87 3.40
N ILE A 166 3.87 1.03 3.76
CA ILE A 166 4.66 2.26 3.61
C ILE A 166 4.99 2.46 2.13
N ALA A 167 4.89 3.69 1.63
CA ALA A 167 5.12 4.11 0.23
C ALA A 167 4.19 3.49 -0.84
N VAL A 168 3.53 2.35 -0.61
CA VAL A 168 2.63 1.68 -1.58
C VAL A 168 1.15 1.74 -1.23
N GLY A 169 0.81 2.28 -0.07
CA GLY A 169 -0.57 2.49 0.37
C GLY A 169 -1.20 1.26 1.03
N ARG A 170 -1.03 1.14 2.36
CA ARG A 170 -2.09 0.67 3.27
C ARG A 170 -2.43 1.71 4.33
N HIS A 171 -2.34 2.99 3.97
CA HIS A 171 -2.99 3.96 4.85
C HIS A 171 -4.48 3.64 4.79
N LYS A 172 -5.04 3.24 5.94
CA LYS A 172 -6.36 3.74 6.33
C LYS A 172 -6.25 5.24 6.10
N ARG A 173 -6.60 5.72 4.90
CA ARG A 173 -7.03 7.11 4.82
C ARG A 173 -8.15 7.12 5.84
N HIS A 174 -7.96 7.85 6.92
CA HIS A 174 -9.09 8.42 7.60
C HIS A 174 -9.72 9.35 6.56
N MET A 175 -10.44 8.75 5.61
CA MET A 175 -11.39 9.47 4.79
C MET A 175 -12.36 9.96 5.84
N PRO A 176 -12.51 11.28 6.02
CA PRO A 176 -13.56 11.78 6.89
C PRO A 176 -14.84 11.07 6.45
N THR A 177 -15.46 10.40 7.41
CA THR A 177 -16.77 9.78 7.23
C THR A 177 -17.65 10.80 6.49
N PRO A 178 -18.19 10.49 5.29
CA PRO A 178 -19.00 11.45 4.54
C PRO A 178 -20.13 11.98 5.41
N ARG A 179 -20.49 13.26 5.19
CA ARG A 179 -21.36 14.03 6.08
C ARG A 179 -22.71 13.35 6.36
N ASP A 180 -23.17 12.49 5.45
CA ASP A 180 -24.47 11.82 5.52
C ASP A 180 -24.43 10.45 6.23
N THR A 181 -23.32 10.12 6.91
CA THR A 181 -23.24 8.85 7.66
C THR A 181 -24.00 8.95 8.98
N ILE A 182 -24.91 8.01 9.21
CA ILE A 182 -25.63 7.94 10.48
C ILE A 182 -24.70 7.36 11.55
N HIS A 183 -24.45 8.13 12.60
CA HIS A 183 -23.67 7.69 13.75
C HIS A 183 -24.60 7.13 14.83
N LEU A 184 -24.37 5.86 15.21
CA LEU A 184 -25.14 5.18 16.25
C LEU A 184 -24.21 4.81 17.41
N THR A 185 -24.58 5.25 18.61
CA THR A 185 -23.91 4.88 19.85
C THR A 185 -24.58 3.63 20.40
N THR A 186 -23.83 2.54 20.53
CA THR A 186 -24.31 1.32 21.20
C THR A 186 -23.75 1.26 22.63
N PRO A 187 -24.52 0.75 23.60
CA PRO A 187 -23.94 0.28 24.86
C PRO A 187 -22.87 -0.78 24.59
N ILE A 188 -21.88 -0.87 25.49
CA ILE A 188 -20.82 -1.89 25.41
C ILE A 188 -21.49 -3.28 25.38
N PRO A 189 -21.19 -4.15 24.39
CA PRO A 189 -21.85 -5.45 24.26
C PRO A 189 -21.71 -6.31 25.52
N GLY A 190 -22.83 -6.87 25.99
CA GLY A 190 -22.85 -8.06 26.84
C GLY A 190 -22.54 -9.34 26.05
N ALA A 191 -22.75 -10.51 26.65
CA ALA A 191 -22.33 -11.81 26.11
C ALA A 191 -23.01 -12.25 24.80
N GLU A 192 -24.11 -11.60 24.38
CA GLU A 192 -24.88 -11.90 23.17
C GLU A 192 -24.78 -10.77 22.13
N GLY A 193 -24.92 -11.12 20.84
CA GLY A 193 -24.85 -10.15 19.73
C GLY A 193 -25.81 -8.97 19.92
N VAL A 194 -25.35 -7.77 19.56
CA VAL A 194 -26.14 -6.54 19.79
C VAL A 194 -26.95 -6.22 18.56
N PHE A 195 -28.27 -6.24 18.69
CA PHE A 195 -29.18 -5.72 17.67
C PHE A 195 -29.19 -4.18 17.72
N VAL A 196 -28.86 -3.55 16.60
CA VAL A 196 -28.82 -2.09 16.48
C VAL A 196 -29.90 -1.65 15.48
N PRO A 197 -30.97 -0.97 15.93
CA PRO A 197 -32.04 -0.52 15.04
C PRO A 197 -31.57 0.62 14.12
N ILE A 198 -31.91 0.53 12.83
CA ILE A 198 -31.53 1.48 11.78
C ILE A 198 -32.76 1.83 10.96
N MET A 199 -33.64 2.65 11.54
CA MET A 199 -34.94 3.00 10.94
C MET A 199 -34.81 3.62 9.54
N ALA A 200 -33.72 4.35 9.27
CA ALA A 200 -33.47 4.93 7.97
C ALA A 200 -33.34 3.88 6.85
N ALA A 201 -32.90 2.66 7.16
CA ALA A 201 -32.75 1.58 6.18
C ALA A 201 -34.11 1.14 5.59
N GLN A 202 -35.23 1.32 6.33
CA GLN A 202 -36.57 0.98 5.84
C GLN A 202 -37.02 1.83 4.65
N ARG A 203 -36.43 3.02 4.50
CA ARG A 203 -36.81 3.99 3.45
C ARG A 203 -35.97 3.89 2.19
N LEU A 204 -34.99 2.98 2.18
CA LEU A 204 -34.14 2.79 1.01
C LEU A 204 -34.97 2.38 -0.21
N CYS A 205 -34.73 3.09 -1.31
CA CYS A 205 -35.18 2.71 -2.64
C CYS A 205 -34.30 1.59 -3.21
N GLU A 206 -34.76 0.97 -4.29
CA GLU A 206 -34.01 -0.08 -4.98
C GLU A 206 -32.62 0.41 -5.41
N ARG A 207 -31.57 -0.36 -5.05
CA ARG A 207 -30.13 -0.07 -5.23
C ARG A 207 -29.62 1.19 -4.54
N GLU A 208 -30.42 1.80 -3.66
CA GLU A 208 -29.97 2.90 -2.82
C GLU A 208 -29.13 2.36 -1.65
N THR A 209 -28.07 3.07 -1.31
CA THR A 209 -27.18 2.71 -0.21
C THR A 209 -27.30 3.67 0.96
N LEU A 210 -27.27 3.14 2.18
CA LEU A 210 -27.15 3.89 3.42
C LEU A 210 -25.84 3.53 4.13
N ARG A 211 -25.03 4.53 4.47
CA ARG A 211 -23.82 4.34 5.28
C ARG A 211 -24.12 4.58 6.75
N VAL A 212 -23.68 3.66 7.60
CA VAL A 212 -23.83 3.78 9.06
C VAL A 212 -22.49 3.54 9.75
N ALA A 213 -22.23 4.33 10.79
CA ALA A 213 -21.08 4.16 11.67
C ALA A 213 -21.58 3.71 13.04
N ILE A 214 -21.22 2.48 13.42
CA ILE A 214 -21.63 1.87 14.69
C ILE A 214 -20.37 1.47 15.47
N SER A 215 -20.18 2.09 16.63
CA SER A 215 -18.95 2.04 17.41
C SER A 215 -17.70 2.45 16.59
N ALA A 216 -16.96 1.48 16.03
CA ALA A 216 -15.75 1.68 15.23
C ALA A 216 -15.84 1.02 13.84
N GLN A 217 -17.02 0.50 13.46
CA GLN A 217 -17.26 -0.16 12.17
C GLN A 217 -18.10 0.76 11.30
N ILE A 218 -17.69 0.91 10.03
CA ILE A 218 -18.46 1.61 9.01
C ILE A 218 -19.04 0.55 8.09
N ILE A 219 -20.37 0.57 7.97
CA ILE A 219 -21.17 -0.46 7.32
C ILE A 219 -22.00 0.22 6.23
N THR A 220 -22.07 -0.40 5.07
CA THR A 220 -23.03 -0.06 4.00
C THR A 220 -24.24 -0.96 4.11
N ILE A 221 -25.43 -0.39 4.00
CA ILE A 221 -26.68 -1.10 3.81
C ILE A 221 -27.18 -0.78 2.41
N VAL A 222 -27.63 -1.76 1.65
CA VAL A 222 -28.24 -1.57 0.32
C VAL A 222 -29.54 -2.34 0.23
N LYS A 223 -30.50 -1.83 -0.55
CA LYS A 223 -31.71 -2.58 -0.92
C LYS A 223 -31.56 -3.16 -2.33
N ILE A 224 -31.68 -4.47 -2.48
CA ILE A 224 -31.66 -5.16 -3.78
C ILE A 224 -32.78 -6.21 -3.79
N ASP A 225 -33.59 -6.24 -4.86
CA ASP A 225 -34.74 -7.13 -5.01
C ASP A 225 -35.69 -7.07 -3.80
N ASN A 226 -35.94 -5.86 -3.30
CA ASN A 226 -36.75 -5.59 -2.12
C ASN A 226 -36.23 -6.21 -0.80
N GLN A 227 -34.98 -6.69 -0.76
CA GLN A 227 -34.30 -7.20 0.43
C GLN A 227 -33.14 -6.29 0.83
N LEU A 228 -32.83 -6.24 2.12
CA LEU A 228 -31.73 -5.43 2.65
C LEU A 228 -30.49 -6.29 2.89
N PHE A 229 -29.34 -5.79 2.47
CA PHE A 229 -28.04 -6.42 2.68
C PHE A 229 -27.10 -5.44 3.37
N ALA A 230 -26.31 -5.92 4.32
CA ALA A 230 -25.34 -5.11 5.05
C ALA A 230 -23.94 -5.71 4.99
N PHE A 231 -22.94 -4.89 4.67
CA PHE A 231 -21.55 -5.31 4.51
C PHE A 231 -20.60 -4.19 4.91
N GLN A 232 -19.34 -4.52 5.18
CA GLN A 232 -18.33 -3.51 5.52
C GLN A 232 -18.22 -2.46 4.40
N GLU A 233 -18.10 -1.17 4.76
CA GLU A 233 -18.08 -0.08 3.77
C GLU A 233 -16.86 -0.12 2.85
N PHE A 234 -15.72 -0.49 3.41
CA PHE A 234 -14.46 -0.33 2.69
C PHE A 234 -14.05 -1.63 1.99
N CYS A 235 -13.80 -1.51 0.68
CA CYS A 235 -13.28 -2.59 -0.16
C CYS A 235 -11.98 -3.18 0.40
N THR A 236 -11.86 -4.51 0.43
CA THR A 236 -10.68 -5.22 0.95
C THR A 236 -9.40 -5.05 0.13
N HIS A 237 -9.49 -4.55 -1.11
CA HIS A 237 -8.30 -4.29 -1.92
C HIS A 237 -7.55 -3.04 -1.43
N ARG A 238 -8.22 -1.88 -1.44
CA ARG A 238 -7.60 -0.58 -1.14
C ARG A 238 -8.54 0.38 -0.37
N PHE A 239 -9.53 -0.12 0.36
CA PHE A 239 -10.47 0.67 1.15
C PHE A 239 -11.35 1.65 0.35
N GLY A 240 -11.64 1.35 -0.91
CA GLY A 240 -12.60 2.16 -1.68
C GLY A 240 -14.02 2.09 -1.07
N PRO A 241 -14.79 3.19 -1.10
CA PRO A 241 -16.13 3.28 -0.53
C PRO A 241 -17.12 2.48 -1.39
N LEU A 242 -17.61 1.36 -0.86
CA LEU A 242 -18.53 0.50 -1.59
C LEU A 242 -19.94 1.10 -1.68
N SER A 243 -20.33 2.00 -0.77
CA SER A 243 -21.63 2.69 -0.90
C SER A 243 -21.66 3.68 -2.08
N GLU A 244 -20.49 4.09 -2.58
CA GLU A 244 -20.36 4.93 -3.78
C GLU A 244 -20.14 4.08 -5.04
N GLY A 245 -20.21 2.75 -4.91
CA GLY A 245 -20.06 1.81 -6.01
C GLY A 245 -21.32 1.68 -6.86
N SER A 246 -21.19 0.92 -7.95
CA SER A 246 -22.31 0.52 -8.80
C SER A 246 -22.71 -0.92 -8.53
N PHE A 247 -23.99 -1.26 -8.74
CA PHE A 247 -24.51 -2.61 -8.53
C PHE A 247 -24.87 -3.28 -9.86
N ASP A 248 -24.43 -4.53 -10.03
CA ASP A 248 -24.83 -5.43 -11.11
C ASP A 248 -25.40 -6.72 -10.51
N GLY A 249 -26.74 -6.84 -10.52
CA GLY A 249 -27.45 -7.81 -9.70
C GLY A 249 -27.08 -7.65 -8.21
N PHE A 250 -26.58 -8.72 -7.59
CA PHE A 250 -26.08 -8.72 -6.20
C PHE A 250 -24.59 -8.38 -6.08
N ASN A 251 -23.92 -7.99 -7.17
CA ASN A 251 -22.51 -7.62 -7.11
C ASN A 251 -22.33 -6.11 -6.94
N VAL A 252 -21.68 -5.71 -5.86
CA VAL A 252 -21.18 -4.34 -5.70
C VAL A 252 -19.82 -4.22 -6.39
N ARG A 253 -19.67 -3.24 -7.28
CA ARG A 253 -18.41 -2.88 -7.93
C ARG A 253 -17.81 -1.65 -7.25
N CYS A 254 -16.61 -1.82 -6.71
CA CYS A 254 -15.86 -0.73 -6.08
C CYS A 254 -15.50 0.35 -7.11
N PRO A 255 -15.77 1.65 -6.84
CA PRO A 255 -15.57 2.74 -7.80
C PRO A 255 -14.09 3.06 -8.07
N TRP A 256 -13.16 2.47 -7.32
CA TRP A 256 -11.73 2.78 -7.47
C TRP A 256 -11.02 1.89 -8.47
N HIS A 257 -11.01 0.58 -8.22
CA HIS A 257 -10.26 -0.39 -9.04
C HIS A 257 -11.14 -1.56 -9.50
N ASN A 258 -12.46 -1.37 -9.51
CA ASN A 258 -13.45 -2.29 -10.08
C ASN A 258 -13.54 -3.69 -9.45
N SER A 259 -12.95 -3.93 -8.28
CA SER A 259 -13.19 -5.16 -7.51
C SER A 259 -14.69 -5.35 -7.29
N CYS A 260 -15.18 -6.57 -7.49
CA CYS A 260 -16.57 -6.92 -7.29
C CYS A 260 -16.75 -7.92 -6.15
N PHE A 261 -17.86 -7.78 -5.43
CA PHE A 261 -18.22 -8.64 -4.31
C PHE A 261 -19.71 -8.96 -4.34
N ASP A 262 -20.06 -10.21 -4.07
CA ASP A 262 -21.46 -10.60 -3.86
C ASP A 262 -21.92 -10.10 -2.48
N VAL A 263 -22.92 -9.21 -2.41
CA VAL A 263 -23.33 -8.56 -1.15
C VAL A 263 -24.03 -9.49 -0.16
N ARG A 264 -24.44 -10.69 -0.59
CA ARG A 264 -25.13 -11.69 0.26
C ARG A 264 -24.12 -12.53 1.02
N THR A 265 -23.01 -12.86 0.37
CA THR A 265 -21.98 -13.77 0.88
C THR A 265 -20.68 -13.08 1.26
N GLY A 266 -20.44 -11.88 0.73
CA GLY A 266 -19.19 -11.14 0.85
C GLY A 266 -18.09 -11.60 -0.10
N LYS A 267 -18.30 -12.70 -0.84
CA LYS A 267 -17.27 -13.32 -1.67
C LYS A 267 -16.77 -12.38 -2.76
N VAL A 268 -15.46 -12.35 -2.98
CA VAL A 268 -14.88 -11.70 -4.14
C VAL A 268 -15.34 -12.43 -5.41
N THR A 269 -15.98 -11.71 -6.32
CA THR A 269 -16.40 -12.25 -7.63
C THR A 269 -15.50 -11.74 -8.75
N HIS A 270 -14.85 -10.59 -8.56
CA HIS A 270 -13.86 -10.06 -9.49
C HIS A 270 -12.74 -9.32 -8.75
N GLY A 271 -11.49 -9.60 -9.13
CA GLY A 271 -10.31 -8.94 -8.59
C GLY A 271 -10.23 -7.45 -8.94
N PRO A 272 -9.23 -6.71 -8.44
CA PRO A 272 -7.99 -7.18 -7.79
C PRO A 272 -8.09 -7.57 -6.31
N ALA A 273 -9.26 -7.41 -5.66
CA ALA A 273 -9.45 -7.92 -4.30
C ALA A 273 -9.19 -9.45 -4.23
N LYS A 274 -8.68 -9.92 -3.09
CA LYS A 274 -8.44 -11.35 -2.81
C LYS A 274 -9.01 -11.81 -1.47
N VAL A 275 -9.60 -10.89 -0.71
CA VAL A 275 -10.15 -11.13 0.62
C VAL A 275 -11.63 -10.77 0.56
N ASP A 276 -12.48 -11.65 1.06
CA ASP A 276 -13.92 -11.47 1.08
C ASP A 276 -14.34 -10.34 2.05
N LEU A 277 -15.51 -9.74 1.81
CA LEU A 277 -16.10 -8.75 2.70
C LEU A 277 -16.68 -9.41 3.94
N LYS A 278 -16.58 -8.71 5.07
CA LYS A 278 -17.45 -8.98 6.21
C LYS A 278 -18.88 -8.58 5.88
N ILE A 279 -19.80 -9.53 6.03
CA ILE A 279 -21.25 -9.33 5.96
C ILE A 279 -21.81 -9.16 7.37
N PHE A 280 -22.91 -8.42 7.47
CA PHE A 280 -23.67 -8.24 8.70
C PHE A 280 -25.11 -8.68 8.48
N GLU A 281 -25.67 -9.39 9.46
CA GLU A 281 -27.04 -9.87 9.39
C GLU A 281 -28.01 -8.72 9.60
N VAL A 282 -28.98 -8.59 8.70
CA VAL A 282 -30.06 -7.61 8.78
C VAL A 282 -31.31 -8.34 9.27
N GLU A 283 -31.87 -7.90 10.39
CA GLU A 283 -33.05 -8.50 11.01
C GLU A 283 -34.17 -7.47 11.18
N MET A 284 -35.41 -7.98 11.22
CA MET A 284 -36.55 -7.22 11.72
C MET A 284 -36.94 -7.71 13.11
N ARG A 285 -36.86 -6.82 14.11
CA ARG A 285 -37.34 -7.09 15.47
C ARG A 285 -38.34 -6.02 15.88
N GLU A 286 -39.51 -6.43 16.36
CA GLU A 286 -40.56 -5.52 16.85
C GLU A 286 -40.92 -4.41 15.83
N GLY A 287 -40.98 -4.75 14.54
CA GLY A 287 -41.27 -3.79 13.46
C GLY A 287 -40.13 -2.83 13.09
N LYS A 288 -38.94 -2.99 13.67
CA LYS A 288 -37.74 -2.19 13.37
C LYS A 288 -36.74 -3.02 12.59
N VAL A 289 -36.22 -2.46 11.50
CA VAL A 289 -35.06 -3.03 10.79
C VAL A 289 -33.80 -2.65 11.57
N GLY A 290 -32.87 -3.60 11.71
CA GLY A 290 -31.58 -3.36 12.34
C GLY A 290 -30.53 -4.35 11.89
N ILE A 291 -29.31 -4.14 12.38
CA ILE A 291 -28.16 -5.02 12.12
C ILE A 291 -27.78 -5.75 13.40
N LEU A 292 -27.49 -7.05 13.29
CA LEU A 292 -26.88 -7.83 14.35
C LEU A 292 -25.35 -7.65 14.29
N LEU A 293 -24.77 -7.04 15.32
CA LEU A 293 -23.32 -6.94 15.45
C LEU A 293 -22.78 -8.22 16.10
N PRO A 294 -21.87 -8.96 15.44
CA PRO A 294 -21.27 -10.14 16.04
C PRO A 294 -20.38 -9.74 17.22
N ARG A 295 -20.27 -10.66 18.20
CA ARG A 295 -19.40 -10.53 19.37
C ARG A 295 -18.00 -10.10 18.93
N GLN A 296 -17.51 -8.98 19.48
CA GLN A 296 -16.09 -8.65 19.32
C GLN A 296 -15.28 -9.55 20.25
N THR A 297 -14.74 -10.65 19.72
CA THR A 297 -13.61 -11.30 20.37
C THR A 297 -12.44 -10.34 20.28
N LYS A 298 -11.87 -9.92 21.41
CA LYS A 298 -10.58 -9.22 21.43
C LYS A 298 -9.60 -10.09 20.64
N SER A 299 -9.18 -9.63 19.48
CA SER A 299 -8.03 -10.21 18.78
C SER A 299 -6.83 -10.07 19.71
N ALA A 300 -6.26 -11.20 20.11
CA ALA A 300 -5.01 -11.28 20.87
C ALA A 300 -3.83 -10.78 20.03
#